data_AF-A0A257SJB2-F1
#
_entry.id   AF-A0A257SJB2-F1
#
_cell.length_a   1.000
_cell.length_b   1.000
_cell.length_c   1.000
_cell.angle_alpha   90.00
_cell.angle_beta   90.00
_cell.angle_gamma   90.00
#
_symmetry.space_group_name_H-M   'P 1'
#
loop_
_entity.id
_entity.type
_entity.pdbx_description
1 polymer ?
#
loop_
_entity_poly.entity_id
_entity_poly.type
_entity_poly.pdbx_seq_one_letter_code
_entity_poly.pdbx_strand_id
1 'polypeptide(L)'
;MAKNLVIVGTQWGDEGKGKIVDWLTELCQAVVRFQGGHNAGHTLVIGSRKTVLHLIPSGILHAGVECYIGNGVVLDPLALFEELDTLREVVPDAAQRLFISDACPLILPYHKSLDLARELAKGAGKIGTTGRGIGPAYEDKVARRALRVADLFHRERFAAKLGEALDYHNFVLQHYFRQKPEDFHAILEHYLSLAERLAPMVTDVSLRLAHLQERGARILFEGAQGTLLDVDHGTYPFVTSSNTVAAAAAVGSGVGPETLGYVLGITKAYTTRVGSGP
;
A
#
# COMPACT_ATOMS: atom_id res chain seq x y z
N MET A 1 -4.00 -24.24 -16.58
CA MET A 1 -4.18 -22.89 -16.01
C MET A 1 -2.86 -22.17 -16.04
N ALA A 2 -2.83 -20.90 -16.41
CA ALA A 2 -1.61 -20.11 -16.28
C ALA A 2 -1.28 -19.94 -14.78
N LYS A 3 0.00 -20.04 -14.40
CA LYS A 3 0.40 -19.98 -12.98
C LYS A 3 0.54 -18.52 -12.57
N ASN A 4 -0.15 -18.13 -11.50
CA ASN A 4 0.09 -16.85 -10.85
C ASN A 4 1.49 -16.83 -10.24
N LEU A 5 2.13 -15.67 -10.28
CA LEU A 5 3.48 -15.44 -9.79
C LEU A 5 3.43 -14.48 -8.60
N VAL A 6 4.07 -14.81 -7.49
CA VAL A 6 4.27 -13.88 -6.36
C VAL A 6 5.74 -13.51 -6.28
N ILE A 7 6.05 -12.22 -6.24
CA ILE A 7 7.40 -11.70 -6.10
C ILE A 7 7.56 -11.11 -4.70
N VAL A 8 8.52 -11.63 -3.93
CA VAL A 8 8.83 -11.16 -2.58
C VAL A 8 10.32 -10.89 -2.41
N GLY A 9 10.65 -9.97 -1.50
CA GLY A 9 12.04 -9.70 -1.14
C GLY A 9 12.45 -10.65 -0.03
N THR A 10 13.65 -11.21 -0.08
CA THR A 10 14.11 -12.17 0.93
C THR A 10 14.93 -11.53 2.05
N GLN A 11 15.18 -10.21 1.98
CA GLN A 11 16.05 -9.46 2.91
C GLN A 11 15.23 -8.33 3.58
N TRP A 12 15.83 -7.15 3.80
CA TRP A 12 15.21 -5.98 4.43
C TRP A 12 14.72 -4.94 3.41
N GLY A 13 14.24 -5.38 2.25
CA GLY A 13 13.82 -4.49 1.18
C GLY A 13 14.97 -4.06 0.28
N ASP A 14 14.65 -3.21 -0.71
CA ASP A 14 15.58 -2.71 -1.73
C ASP A 14 16.30 -3.81 -2.56
N GLU A 15 15.77 -5.03 -2.64
CA GLU A 15 16.42 -6.14 -3.37
C GLU A 15 16.34 -6.01 -4.90
N GLY A 16 15.80 -4.91 -5.43
CA GLY A 16 15.60 -4.71 -6.87
C GLY A 16 14.31 -5.35 -7.43
N LYS A 17 13.33 -5.65 -6.57
CA LYS A 17 12.03 -6.25 -6.97
C LYS A 17 11.38 -5.55 -8.14
N GLY A 18 11.27 -4.21 -8.10
CA GLY A 18 10.62 -3.43 -9.15
C GLY A 18 11.17 -3.72 -10.55
N LYS A 19 12.50 -3.89 -10.69
CA LYS A 19 13.11 -4.22 -11.99
C LYS A 19 12.70 -5.61 -12.50
N ILE A 20 12.56 -6.58 -11.60
CA ILE A 20 12.14 -7.94 -11.95
C ILE A 20 10.65 -7.97 -12.26
N VAL A 21 9.83 -7.23 -11.50
CA VAL A 21 8.40 -7.04 -11.76
C VAL A 21 8.22 -6.40 -13.14
N ASP A 22 8.92 -5.31 -13.43
CA ASP A 22 8.90 -4.61 -14.71
C ASP A 22 9.22 -5.56 -15.87
N TRP A 23 10.32 -6.32 -15.77
CA TRP A 23 10.69 -7.30 -16.79
C TRP A 23 9.66 -8.42 -17.00
N LEU A 24 9.08 -8.96 -15.92
CA LEU A 24 8.10 -10.04 -16.00
C LEU A 24 6.69 -9.56 -16.34
N THR A 25 6.44 -8.26 -16.28
CA THR A 25 5.13 -7.66 -16.57
C THR A 25 4.73 -7.88 -18.03
N GLU A 26 5.69 -7.90 -18.97
CA GLU A 26 5.43 -8.20 -20.39
C GLU A 26 4.72 -9.55 -20.62
N LEU A 27 4.80 -10.47 -19.64
CA LEU A 27 4.21 -11.80 -19.71
C LEU A 27 2.88 -11.92 -18.97
N CYS A 28 2.41 -10.85 -18.33
CA CYS A 28 1.26 -10.85 -17.43
C CYS A 28 0.13 -9.96 -17.94
N GLN A 29 -1.10 -10.25 -17.52
CA GLN A 29 -2.28 -9.43 -17.84
C GLN A 29 -2.63 -8.49 -16.69
N ALA A 30 -2.22 -8.84 -15.47
CA ALA A 30 -2.48 -8.04 -14.28
C ALA A 30 -1.30 -8.05 -13.31
N VAL A 31 -1.10 -6.92 -12.63
CA VAL A 31 -0.16 -6.76 -11.51
C VAL A 31 -0.91 -6.30 -10.28
N VAL A 32 -0.68 -6.94 -9.13
CA VAL A 32 -1.42 -6.72 -7.88
C VAL A 32 -0.47 -6.36 -6.74
N ARG A 33 -0.64 -5.18 -6.15
CA ARG A 33 -0.04 -4.83 -4.85
C ARG A 33 -0.97 -5.32 -3.74
N PHE A 34 -0.44 -6.12 -2.82
CA PHE A 34 -1.26 -6.80 -1.80
C PHE A 34 -1.00 -6.34 -0.37
N GLN A 35 0.03 -5.54 -0.12
CA GLN A 35 0.37 -5.07 1.23
C GLN A 35 1.17 -3.76 1.21
N GLY A 36 1.27 -3.16 2.39
CA GLY A 36 2.05 -1.97 2.67
C GLY A 36 1.25 -0.73 2.32
N GLY A 37 1.93 0.32 1.90
CA GLY A 37 1.30 1.53 1.36
C GLY A 37 2.31 2.29 0.51
N HIS A 38 2.23 3.61 0.57
CA HIS A 38 3.22 4.48 -0.09
C HIS A 38 4.59 4.44 0.60
N ASN A 39 4.85 3.63 1.62
CA ASN A 39 6.20 3.44 2.20
C ASN A 39 7.11 2.53 1.38
N ALA A 40 6.58 1.91 0.32
CA ALA A 40 7.38 1.25 -0.69
C ALA A 40 7.88 2.28 -1.70
N GLY A 41 9.02 2.01 -2.33
CA GLY A 41 9.54 2.83 -3.43
C GLY A 41 10.30 1.94 -4.40
N HIS A 42 9.90 1.93 -5.67
CA HIS A 42 10.62 1.24 -6.73
C HIS A 42 10.97 2.23 -7.82
N THR A 43 12.27 2.40 -8.02
CA THR A 43 12.79 3.19 -9.13
C THR A 43 12.75 2.34 -10.39
N LEU A 44 12.07 2.84 -11.41
CA LEU A 44 12.03 2.28 -12.75
C LEU A 44 12.57 3.32 -13.73
N VAL A 45 13.20 2.85 -14.81
CA VAL A 45 13.76 3.72 -15.85
C VAL A 45 13.08 3.36 -17.15
N ILE A 46 12.32 4.30 -17.71
CA ILE A 46 11.64 4.15 -19.00
C ILE A 46 12.35 5.04 -20.01
N GLY A 47 13.03 4.43 -20.97
CA GLY A 47 13.89 5.16 -21.89
C GLY A 47 14.97 5.94 -21.13
N SER A 48 14.89 7.27 -21.16
CA SER A 48 15.80 8.17 -20.42
C SER A 48 15.20 8.78 -19.14
N ARG A 49 13.91 8.53 -18.84
CA ARG A 49 13.24 9.11 -17.67
C ARG A 49 13.22 8.12 -16.50
N LYS A 50 13.62 8.59 -15.33
CA LYS A 50 13.56 7.87 -14.06
C LYS A 50 12.21 8.15 -13.39
N THR A 51 11.42 7.12 -13.15
CA THR A 51 10.13 7.18 -12.48
C THR A 51 10.21 6.43 -11.15
N VAL A 52 9.70 7.00 -10.07
CA VAL A 52 9.65 6.33 -8.76
C VAL A 52 8.20 6.10 -8.40
N LEU A 53 7.82 4.81 -8.35
CA LEU A 53 6.49 4.40 -7.93
C LEU A 53 6.49 4.02 -6.45
N HIS A 54 5.37 4.27 -5.78
CA HIS A 54 5.19 4.01 -4.35
C HIS A 54 3.96 3.15 -4.07
N LEU A 55 2.75 3.63 -4.41
CA LEU A 55 1.50 2.89 -4.25
C LEU A 55 1.14 2.13 -5.52
N ILE A 56 1.33 2.77 -6.68
CA ILE A 56 0.87 2.23 -7.94
C ILE A 56 1.74 1.03 -8.31
N PRO A 57 1.14 -0.12 -8.69
CA PRO A 57 1.91 -1.29 -9.10
C PRO A 57 2.85 -0.99 -10.28
N SER A 58 4.02 -1.61 -10.30
CA SER A 58 5.05 -1.37 -11.33
C SER A 58 4.57 -1.68 -12.75
N GLY A 59 3.57 -2.55 -12.89
CA GLY A 59 2.98 -2.89 -14.18
C GLY A 59 2.26 -1.75 -14.88
N ILE A 60 2.02 -0.62 -14.19
CA ILE A 60 1.34 0.54 -14.78
C ILE A 60 2.11 1.11 -15.98
N LEU A 61 3.41 0.87 -16.04
CA LEU A 61 4.28 1.32 -17.13
C LEU A 61 4.10 0.51 -18.43
N HIS A 62 3.43 -0.64 -18.36
CA HIS A 62 3.21 -1.52 -19.49
C HIS A 62 1.79 -1.34 -20.04
N ALA A 63 1.70 -0.98 -21.32
CA ALA A 63 0.41 -0.80 -21.99
C ALA A 63 -0.41 -2.11 -21.97
N GLY A 64 -1.71 -1.99 -21.71
CA GLY A 64 -2.62 -3.14 -21.70
C GLY A 64 -2.57 -4.01 -20.44
N VAL A 65 -1.71 -3.68 -19.46
CA VAL A 65 -1.66 -4.38 -18.17
C VAL A 65 -2.56 -3.69 -17.16
N GLU A 66 -3.48 -4.45 -16.56
CA GLU A 66 -4.34 -3.98 -15.47
C GLU A 66 -3.57 -3.97 -14.14
N CYS A 67 -3.68 -2.90 -13.38
CA CYS A 67 -3.00 -2.74 -12.09
C CYS A 67 -4.01 -2.70 -10.96
N TYR A 68 -3.75 -3.48 -9.91
CA TYR A 68 -4.65 -3.65 -8.79
C TYR A 68 -3.98 -3.27 -7.47
N ILE A 69 -4.67 -2.48 -6.66
CA ILE A 69 -4.36 -2.25 -5.24
C ILE A 69 -5.34 -3.07 -4.41
N GLY A 70 -4.87 -4.18 -3.86
CA GLY A 70 -5.68 -5.10 -3.06
C GLY A 70 -5.98 -4.58 -1.65
N ASN A 71 -6.98 -5.18 -1.01
CA ASN A 71 -7.50 -4.80 0.32
C ASN A 71 -6.48 -4.87 1.47
N GLY A 72 -5.32 -5.50 1.25
CA GLY A 72 -4.24 -5.55 2.21
C GLY A 72 -3.42 -4.26 2.31
N VAL A 73 -3.52 -3.36 1.32
CA VAL A 73 -2.79 -2.09 1.25
C VAL A 73 -3.48 -1.01 2.10
N VAL A 74 -2.70 -0.25 2.88
CA VAL A 74 -3.14 1.01 3.49
C VAL A 74 -2.93 2.16 2.51
N LEU A 75 -4.01 2.79 2.09
CA LEU A 75 -4.05 3.73 0.97
C LEU A 75 -4.10 5.17 1.47
N ASP A 76 -3.16 5.99 1.02
CA ASP A 76 -3.23 7.45 1.14
C ASP A 76 -3.73 8.02 -0.19
N PRO A 77 -4.96 8.55 -0.26
CA PRO A 77 -5.51 9.12 -1.50
C PRO A 77 -4.70 10.29 -2.04
N LEU A 78 -4.09 11.10 -1.18
CA LEU A 78 -3.28 12.25 -1.60
C LEU A 78 -2.00 11.76 -2.27
N ALA A 79 -1.30 10.81 -1.63
CA ALA A 79 -0.08 10.23 -2.20
C ALA A 79 -0.38 9.50 -3.53
N LEU A 80 -1.52 8.81 -3.62
CA LEU A 80 -1.96 8.18 -4.87
C LEU A 80 -2.14 9.21 -5.99
N PHE A 81 -2.81 10.32 -5.72
CA PHE A 81 -3.07 11.34 -6.73
C PHE A 81 -1.81 12.10 -7.14
N GLU A 82 -0.93 12.43 -6.19
CA GLU A 82 0.39 12.98 -6.48
C GLU A 82 1.18 12.08 -7.43
N GLU A 83 1.14 10.76 -7.20
CA GLU A 83 1.80 9.76 -8.04
C GLU A 83 1.16 9.68 -9.43
N LEU A 84 -0.17 9.63 -9.53
CA LEU A 84 -0.90 9.65 -10.81
C LEU A 84 -0.65 10.92 -11.62
N ASP A 85 -0.62 12.08 -10.97
CA ASP A 85 -0.38 13.37 -11.62
C ASP A 85 1.05 13.45 -12.16
N THR A 86 2.02 12.91 -11.42
CA THR A 86 3.42 12.78 -11.89
C THR A 86 3.54 11.83 -13.08
N LEU A 87 2.74 10.75 -13.10
CA LEU A 87 2.76 9.78 -14.19
C LEU A 87 2.08 10.26 -15.46
N ARG A 88 1.20 11.26 -15.40
CA ARG A 88 0.32 11.65 -16.51
C ARG A 88 1.05 11.99 -17.81
N GLU A 89 2.27 12.53 -17.73
CA GLU A 89 3.08 12.82 -18.91
C GLU A 89 3.68 11.57 -19.58
N VAL A 90 3.89 10.51 -18.81
CA VAL A 90 4.60 9.30 -19.24
C VAL A 90 3.62 8.15 -19.53
N VAL A 91 2.57 8.06 -18.73
CA VAL A 91 1.52 7.04 -18.80
C VAL A 91 0.14 7.74 -18.69
N PRO A 92 -0.35 8.39 -19.76
CA PRO A 92 -1.57 9.19 -19.71
C PRO A 92 -2.84 8.39 -19.37
N ASP A 93 -2.81 7.07 -19.61
CA ASP A 93 -3.92 6.15 -19.37
C ASP A 93 -3.84 5.44 -18.00
N ALA A 94 -2.88 5.81 -17.13
CA ALA A 94 -2.64 5.12 -15.85
C ALA A 94 -3.91 4.98 -15.00
N ALA A 95 -4.68 6.06 -14.85
CA ALA A 95 -5.92 6.03 -14.06
C ALA A 95 -7.00 5.09 -14.64
N GLN A 96 -6.97 4.80 -15.95
CA GLN A 96 -7.95 3.93 -16.61
C GLN A 96 -7.63 2.44 -16.39
N ARG A 97 -6.38 2.13 -16.06
CA ARG A 97 -5.89 0.76 -15.82
C ARG A 97 -5.66 0.45 -14.35
N LEU A 98 -5.85 1.43 -13.46
CA LEU A 98 -5.69 1.26 -12.02
C LEU A 98 -7.02 0.95 -11.35
N PHE A 99 -7.04 -0.14 -10.58
CA PHE A 99 -8.19 -0.66 -9.88
C PHE A 99 -7.87 -0.80 -8.39
N ILE A 100 -8.73 -0.25 -7.55
CA ILE A 100 -8.47 -0.07 -6.12
C ILE A 100 -9.59 -0.76 -5.34
N SER A 101 -9.21 -1.60 -4.38
CA SER A 101 -10.19 -2.21 -3.49
C SER A 101 -10.86 -1.15 -2.63
N ASP A 102 -12.19 -1.17 -2.62
CA ASP A 102 -13.03 -0.40 -1.71
C ASP A 102 -12.76 -0.73 -0.22
N ALA A 103 -12.21 -1.91 0.06
CA ALA A 103 -11.87 -2.39 1.39
C ALA A 103 -10.49 -1.92 1.92
N CYS A 104 -9.68 -1.21 1.11
CA CYS A 104 -8.42 -0.65 1.56
C CYS A 104 -8.64 0.31 2.75
N PRO A 105 -7.96 0.12 3.90
CA PRO A 105 -7.92 1.13 4.96
C PRO A 105 -7.28 2.43 4.45
N LEU A 106 -7.78 3.56 4.92
CA LEU A 106 -7.27 4.88 4.59
C LEU A 106 -6.16 5.29 5.55
N ILE A 107 -5.12 5.91 4.98
CA ILE A 107 -4.18 6.75 5.72
C ILE A 107 -4.76 8.17 5.71
N LEU A 108 -4.91 8.76 6.90
CA LEU A 108 -5.46 10.08 7.14
C LEU A 108 -4.43 10.90 7.93
N PRO A 109 -4.56 12.24 8.04
CA PRO A 109 -3.52 13.08 8.63
C PRO A 109 -3.12 12.67 10.06
N TYR A 110 -4.09 12.27 10.89
CA TYR A 110 -3.82 11.82 12.25
C TYR A 110 -2.93 10.56 12.31
N HIS A 111 -2.95 9.69 11.29
CA HIS A 111 -2.03 8.55 11.21
C HIS A 111 -0.58 9.02 11.03
N LYS A 112 -0.34 10.03 10.18
CA LYS A 112 1.00 10.60 9.96
C LYS A 112 1.49 11.31 11.22
N SER A 113 0.65 12.13 11.84
CA SER A 113 0.97 12.82 13.09
C SER A 113 1.27 11.85 14.22
N LEU A 114 0.53 10.75 14.34
CA LEU A 114 0.76 9.72 15.35
C LEU A 114 2.06 8.93 15.11
N ASP A 115 2.37 8.61 13.85
CA ASP A 115 3.62 7.93 13.46
C ASP A 115 4.84 8.77 13.87
N LEU A 116 4.85 10.06 13.49
CA LEU A 116 5.90 11.00 13.84
C LEU A 116 6.02 11.21 15.35
N ALA A 117 4.89 11.39 16.05
CA ALA A 117 4.85 11.58 17.50
C ALA A 117 5.44 10.38 18.26
N ARG A 118 5.14 9.15 17.82
CA ARG A 118 5.68 7.92 18.41
C ARG A 118 7.19 7.79 18.20
N GLU A 119 7.68 8.09 17.00
CA GLU A 119 9.11 8.05 16.70
C GLU A 119 9.88 9.10 17.51
N LEU A 120 9.34 10.31 17.63
CA LEU A 120 9.89 11.37 18.49
C LEU A 120 9.97 10.93 19.96
N ALA A 121 8.89 10.36 20.49
CA ALA A 121 8.83 9.89 21.88
C ALA A 121 9.80 8.74 22.17
N LYS A 122 10.13 7.90 21.18
CA LYS A 122 11.10 6.80 21.32
C LYS A 122 12.56 7.25 21.35
N GLY A 123 12.88 8.46 20.88
CA GLY A 123 14.23 9.01 20.89
C GLY A 123 15.27 8.07 20.26
N ALA A 124 16.23 7.59 21.06
CA ALA A 124 17.27 6.66 20.60
C ALA A 124 16.73 5.26 20.24
N GLY A 125 15.57 4.87 20.76
CA GLY A 125 14.91 3.58 20.49
C GLY A 125 13.95 3.61 19.29
N LYS A 126 14.04 4.63 18.43
CA LYS A 126 13.18 4.78 17.26
C LYS A 126 13.37 3.64 16.25
N ILE A 127 12.29 3.26 15.58
CA ILE A 127 12.33 2.21 14.56
C ILE A 127 13.00 2.74 13.28
N GLY A 128 12.83 4.02 12.99
CA GLY A 128 13.15 4.61 11.69
C GLY A 128 12.00 4.41 10.70
N THR A 129 10.77 4.73 11.12
CA THR A 129 9.61 4.64 10.22
C THR A 129 9.71 5.66 9.10
N THR A 130 8.93 5.49 8.03
CA THR A 130 8.91 6.44 6.92
C THR A 130 8.12 7.72 7.24
N GLY A 131 7.52 7.84 8.44
CA GLY A 131 6.66 8.97 8.81
C GLY A 131 5.39 9.10 7.96
N ARG A 132 4.97 8.01 7.31
CA ARG A 132 3.88 7.98 6.32
C ARG A 132 2.56 7.49 6.92
N GLY A 133 2.51 7.19 8.22
CA GLY A 133 1.28 6.75 8.90
C GLY A 133 0.92 5.28 8.67
N ILE A 134 1.87 4.47 8.18
CA ILE A 134 1.62 3.05 7.85
C ILE A 134 1.25 2.24 9.08
N GLY A 135 2.06 2.34 10.14
CA GLY A 135 1.85 1.59 11.37
C GLY A 135 0.52 1.95 12.03
N PRO A 136 0.25 3.25 12.30
CA PRO A 136 -1.05 3.68 12.82
C PRO A 136 -2.25 3.23 11.98
N ALA A 137 -2.18 3.27 10.64
CA ALA A 137 -3.28 2.82 9.80
C ALA A 137 -3.52 1.31 9.90
N TYR A 138 -2.46 0.49 9.99
CA TYR A 138 -2.60 -0.94 10.26
C TYR A 138 -3.12 -1.24 11.67
N GLU A 139 -2.72 -0.45 12.67
CA GLU A 139 -3.27 -0.55 14.03
C GLU A 139 -4.77 -0.32 14.04
N ASP A 140 -5.25 0.74 13.37
CA ASP A 140 -6.67 1.02 13.26
C ASP A 140 -7.43 -0.07 12.50
N LYS A 141 -6.80 -0.69 11.49
CA LYS A 141 -7.35 -1.84 10.76
C LYS A 141 -7.61 -3.01 11.71
N VAL A 142 -6.60 -3.43 12.49
CA VAL A 142 -6.74 -4.58 13.40
C VAL A 142 -7.58 -4.25 14.63
N ALA A 143 -7.61 -2.99 15.06
CA ALA A 143 -8.50 -2.49 16.10
C ALA A 143 -9.96 -2.35 15.65
N ARG A 144 -10.25 -2.57 14.35
CA ARG A 144 -11.59 -2.48 13.72
C ARG A 144 -12.18 -1.07 13.75
N ARG A 145 -11.33 -0.03 13.75
CA ARG A 145 -11.74 1.39 13.69
C ARG A 145 -11.30 2.13 12.43
N ALA A 146 -10.55 1.47 11.54
CA ALA A 146 -10.10 2.11 10.31
C ALA A 146 -11.27 2.52 9.42
N LEU A 147 -11.19 3.76 8.93
CA LEU A 147 -11.95 4.19 7.76
C LEU A 147 -11.37 3.51 6.52
N ARG A 148 -12.24 3.13 5.58
CA ARG A 148 -11.87 2.45 4.33
C ARG A 148 -12.26 3.29 3.12
N VAL A 149 -11.70 2.98 1.95
CA VAL A 149 -12.01 3.66 0.68
C VAL A 149 -13.52 3.74 0.44
N ALA A 150 -14.26 2.66 0.70
CA ALA A 150 -15.72 2.63 0.58
C ALA A 150 -16.41 3.73 1.39
N ASP A 151 -15.86 4.13 2.55
CA ASP A 151 -16.47 5.16 3.40
C ASP A 151 -16.51 6.54 2.71
N LEU A 152 -15.55 6.87 1.83
CA LEU A 152 -15.51 8.15 1.13
C LEU A 152 -16.75 8.43 0.26
N PHE A 153 -17.45 7.38 -0.16
CA PHE A 153 -18.66 7.49 -0.98
C PHE A 153 -19.94 7.69 -0.15
N HIS A 154 -19.83 7.73 1.17
CA HIS A 154 -20.97 7.89 2.08
C HIS A 154 -20.65 8.94 3.15
N ARG A 155 -20.97 10.20 2.86
CA ARG A 155 -20.64 11.37 3.70
C ARG A 155 -20.98 11.18 5.17
N GLU A 156 -22.20 10.79 5.50
CA GLU A 156 -22.64 10.61 6.90
C GLU A 156 -21.86 9.51 7.62
N ARG A 157 -21.62 8.38 6.94
CA ARG A 157 -20.83 7.25 7.47
C ARG A 157 -19.38 7.65 7.70
N PHE A 158 -18.79 8.35 6.74
CA PHE A 158 -17.41 8.85 6.85
C PHE A 158 -17.28 9.86 7.99
N ALA A 159 -18.20 10.82 8.08
CA ALA A 159 -18.21 11.84 9.14
C ALA A 159 -18.33 11.22 10.53
N ALA A 160 -19.25 10.25 10.72
CA ALA A 160 -19.42 9.58 12.01
C ALA A 160 -18.15 8.82 12.43
N LYS A 161 -17.59 7.98 11.55
CA LYS A 161 -16.37 7.23 11.82
C LYS A 161 -15.15 8.15 12.05
N LEU A 162 -15.04 9.23 11.28
CA LEU A 162 -13.97 10.20 11.43
C LEU A 162 -14.06 10.91 12.78
N GLY A 163 -15.27 11.23 13.24
CA GLY A 163 -15.51 11.84 14.54
C GLY A 163 -15.01 10.95 15.68
N GLU A 164 -15.39 9.67 15.67
CA GLU A 164 -14.92 8.69 16.67
C GLU A 164 -13.39 8.48 16.61
N ALA A 165 -12.82 8.39 15.40
CA ALA A 165 -11.38 8.23 15.22
C ALA A 165 -10.62 9.45 15.74
N LEU A 166 -11.06 10.67 15.42
CA LEU A 166 -10.41 11.89 15.87
C LEU A 166 -10.58 12.14 17.35
N ASP A 167 -11.72 11.79 17.96
CA ASP A 167 -11.88 11.87 19.42
C ASP A 167 -10.76 11.09 20.13
N TYR A 168 -10.58 9.83 19.76
CA TYR A 168 -9.52 8.98 20.32
C TYR A 168 -8.11 9.48 19.98
N HIS A 169 -7.82 9.72 18.70
CA HIS A 169 -6.45 10.03 18.27
C HIS A 169 -6.02 11.44 18.69
N ASN A 170 -6.91 12.43 18.68
CA ASN A 170 -6.60 13.77 19.19
C ASN A 170 -6.36 13.74 20.70
N PHE A 171 -7.13 12.95 21.46
CA PHE A 171 -6.87 12.77 22.88
C PHE A 171 -5.44 12.24 23.12
N VAL A 172 -5.04 11.20 22.38
CA VAL A 172 -3.69 10.62 22.47
C VAL A 172 -2.62 11.63 22.04
N LEU A 173 -2.81 12.32 20.92
CA LEU A 173 -1.87 13.34 20.42
C LEU A 173 -1.67 14.47 21.44
N GLN A 174 -2.75 15.04 21.97
CA GLN A 174 -2.70 16.20 22.86
C GLN A 174 -2.23 15.85 24.27
N HIS A 175 -2.77 14.78 24.86
CA HIS A 175 -2.56 14.50 26.28
C HIS A 175 -1.36 13.60 26.53
N TYR A 176 -1.07 12.66 25.64
CA TYR A 176 0.07 11.76 25.79
C TYR A 176 1.31 12.31 25.07
N PHE A 177 1.20 12.62 23.77
CA PHE A 177 2.37 13.05 22.97
C PHE A 177 2.63 14.57 22.97
N ARG A 178 1.74 15.38 23.56
CA ARG A 178 1.83 16.85 23.59
C ARG A 178 1.93 17.48 22.19
N GLN A 179 1.23 16.90 21.22
CA GLN A 179 1.14 17.36 19.84
C GLN A 179 -0.17 18.12 19.60
N LYS A 180 -0.20 18.87 18.49
CA LYS A 180 -1.43 19.54 18.05
C LYS A 180 -2.47 18.50 17.61
N PRO A 181 -3.76 18.71 17.91
CA PRO A 181 -4.83 17.88 17.36
C PRO A 181 -4.99 18.14 15.87
N GLU A 182 -5.57 17.16 15.18
CA GLU A 182 -6.05 17.30 13.81
C GLU A 182 -7.45 17.91 13.77
N ASP A 183 -7.74 18.67 12.71
CA ASP A 183 -9.04 19.34 12.52
C ASP A 183 -10.04 18.44 11.79
N PHE A 184 -11.20 18.21 12.41
CA PHE A 184 -12.25 17.35 11.86
C PHE A 184 -12.80 17.87 10.54
N HIS A 185 -13.14 19.15 10.44
CA HIS A 185 -13.79 19.71 9.26
C HIS A 185 -12.84 19.75 8.06
N ALA A 186 -11.57 20.10 8.28
CA ALA A 186 -10.54 20.11 7.26
C ALA A 186 -10.31 18.71 6.68
N ILE A 187 -10.23 17.68 7.52
CA ILE A 187 -10.09 16.29 7.04
C ILE A 187 -11.36 15.87 6.30
N LEU A 188 -12.55 16.13 6.88
CA LEU A 188 -13.82 15.73 6.32
C LEU A 188 -14.01 16.28 4.89
N GLU A 189 -13.94 17.60 4.72
CA GLU A 189 -14.22 18.22 3.43
C GLU A 189 -13.15 17.88 2.40
N HIS A 190 -11.88 17.88 2.80
CA HIS A 190 -10.79 17.55 1.88
C HIS A 190 -10.94 16.12 1.36
N TYR A 191 -11.11 15.13 2.23
CA TYR A 191 -11.15 13.74 1.79
C TYR A 191 -12.44 13.39 1.04
N LEU A 192 -13.58 13.99 1.38
CA LEU A 192 -14.80 13.83 0.59
C LEU A 192 -14.67 14.45 -0.81
N SER A 193 -13.94 15.56 -0.97
CA SER A 193 -13.68 16.15 -2.29
C SER A 193 -12.90 15.22 -3.23
N LEU A 194 -12.17 14.25 -2.68
CA LEU A 194 -11.38 13.28 -3.44
C LEU A 194 -12.22 12.13 -4.00
N ALA A 195 -13.44 11.93 -3.49
CA ALA A 195 -14.27 10.77 -3.82
C ALA A 195 -14.63 10.72 -5.31
N GLU A 196 -14.97 11.85 -5.93
CA GLU A 196 -15.34 11.92 -7.36
C GLU A 196 -14.17 11.47 -8.25
N ARG A 197 -12.95 11.93 -7.95
CA ARG A 197 -11.74 11.56 -8.70
C ARG A 197 -11.34 10.10 -8.46
N LEU A 198 -11.62 9.56 -7.27
CA LEU A 198 -11.29 8.18 -6.90
C LEU A 198 -12.29 7.17 -7.48
N ALA A 199 -13.57 7.54 -7.60
CA ALA A 199 -14.67 6.66 -7.98
C ALA A 199 -14.41 5.76 -9.21
N PRO A 200 -13.85 6.27 -10.32
CA PRO A 200 -13.64 5.45 -11.52
C PRO A 200 -12.64 4.30 -11.33
N MET A 201 -11.77 4.40 -10.34
CA MET A 201 -10.75 3.39 -10.05
C MET A 201 -11.21 2.37 -9.00
N VAL A 202 -12.30 2.63 -8.26
CA VAL A 202 -12.71 1.76 -7.17
C VAL A 202 -13.53 0.57 -7.69
N THR A 203 -13.19 -0.64 -7.24
CA THR A 203 -13.87 -1.86 -7.65
C THR A 203 -13.72 -2.99 -6.62
N ASP A 204 -14.51 -4.05 -6.77
CA ASP A 204 -14.25 -5.32 -6.09
C ASP A 204 -13.07 -6.03 -6.75
N VAL A 205 -11.88 -5.78 -6.20
CA VAL A 205 -10.63 -6.36 -6.70
C VAL A 205 -10.66 -7.89 -6.63
N SER A 206 -11.22 -8.47 -5.58
CA SER A 206 -11.26 -9.93 -5.42
C SER A 206 -12.06 -10.59 -6.54
N LEU A 207 -13.22 -10.02 -6.87
CA LEU A 207 -14.08 -10.48 -7.94
C LEU A 207 -13.43 -10.33 -9.33
N ARG A 208 -12.76 -9.20 -9.59
CA ARG A 208 -12.07 -9.01 -10.88
C ARG A 208 -10.90 -9.96 -11.05
N LEU A 209 -10.11 -10.19 -10.00
CA LEU A 209 -9.03 -11.18 -10.02
C LEU A 209 -9.56 -12.59 -10.25
N ALA A 210 -10.67 -12.97 -9.60
CA ALA A 210 -11.32 -14.27 -9.83
C ALA A 210 -11.72 -14.44 -11.32
N HIS A 211 -12.39 -13.45 -11.91
CA HIS A 211 -12.75 -13.49 -13.34
C HIS A 211 -11.54 -13.56 -14.28
N LEU A 212 -10.43 -12.90 -13.95
CA LEU A 212 -9.18 -13.01 -14.71
C LEU A 212 -8.60 -14.43 -14.61
N GLN A 213 -8.62 -15.04 -13.43
CA GLN A 213 -8.14 -16.40 -13.21
C GLN A 213 -8.99 -17.43 -13.98
N GLU A 214 -10.31 -17.29 -13.98
CA GLU A 214 -11.23 -18.16 -14.76
C GLU A 214 -10.93 -18.12 -16.25
N ARG A 215 -10.51 -16.95 -16.77
CA ARG A 215 -10.10 -16.77 -18.17
C ARG A 215 -8.68 -17.25 -18.45
N GLY A 216 -7.97 -17.79 -17.45
CA GLY A 216 -6.61 -18.27 -17.57
C GLY A 216 -5.55 -17.17 -17.69
N ALA A 217 -5.85 -15.95 -17.24
CA ALA A 217 -4.91 -14.84 -17.24
C ALA A 217 -3.74 -15.10 -16.26
N ARG A 218 -2.57 -14.55 -16.58
CA ARG A 218 -1.39 -14.54 -15.72
C ARG A 218 -1.41 -13.30 -14.84
N ILE A 219 -1.44 -13.52 -13.53
CA ILE A 219 -1.46 -12.46 -12.53
C ILE A 219 -0.13 -12.48 -11.76
N LEU A 220 0.49 -11.31 -11.67
CA LEU A 220 1.71 -11.09 -10.90
C LEU A 220 1.36 -10.34 -9.61
N PHE A 221 1.75 -10.89 -8.47
CA PHE A 221 1.61 -10.26 -7.15
C PHE A 221 2.93 -9.60 -6.76
N GLU A 222 2.91 -8.28 -6.66
CA GLU A 222 4.06 -7.45 -6.35
C GLU A 222 4.16 -7.21 -4.84
N GLY A 223 5.14 -7.86 -4.20
CA GLY A 223 5.45 -7.63 -2.79
C GLY A 223 6.26 -6.35 -2.59
N ALA A 224 5.91 -5.59 -1.56
CA ALA A 224 6.71 -4.47 -1.07
C ALA A 224 7.63 -4.91 0.10
N GLN A 225 8.64 -4.09 0.43
CA GLN A 225 9.62 -4.39 1.50
C GLN A 225 10.29 -5.77 1.32
N GLY A 226 10.71 -6.44 2.39
CA GLY A 226 11.33 -7.76 2.33
C GLY A 226 10.93 -8.61 3.53
N THR A 227 11.16 -9.91 3.44
CA THR A 227 10.73 -10.93 4.41
C THR A 227 11.25 -10.65 5.82
N LEU A 228 12.47 -10.09 5.95
CA LEU A 228 13.05 -9.76 7.25
C LEU A 228 12.50 -8.46 7.87
N LEU A 229 11.60 -7.77 7.15
CA LEU A 229 10.77 -6.68 7.65
C LEU A 229 9.32 -7.10 7.90
N ASP A 230 8.98 -8.39 7.76
CA ASP A 230 7.64 -8.90 8.07
C ASP A 230 7.29 -8.68 9.54
N VAL A 231 6.04 -8.31 9.84
CA VAL A 231 5.59 -8.03 11.21
C VAL A 231 5.70 -9.25 12.14
N ASP A 232 5.55 -10.46 11.61
CA ASP A 232 5.61 -11.72 12.36
C ASP A 232 6.97 -12.41 12.23
N HIS A 233 7.56 -12.36 11.03
CA HIS A 233 8.75 -13.16 10.69
C HIS A 233 10.05 -12.35 10.60
N GLY A 234 9.97 -11.02 10.73
CA GLY A 234 11.12 -10.13 10.64
C GLY A 234 11.85 -9.89 11.95
N THR A 235 12.78 -8.95 11.93
CA THR A 235 13.58 -8.52 13.09
C THR A 235 12.78 -7.62 14.04
N TYR A 236 11.69 -8.12 14.63
CA TYR A 236 10.82 -7.35 15.51
C TYR A 236 11.60 -6.73 16.71
N PRO A 237 11.34 -5.46 17.09
CA PRO A 237 10.29 -4.54 16.61
C PRO A 237 10.68 -3.71 15.38
N PHE A 238 11.87 -3.92 14.80
CA PHE A 238 12.36 -3.16 13.65
C PHE A 238 11.86 -3.76 12.33
N VAL A 239 10.55 -3.69 12.13
CA VAL A 239 9.81 -4.29 11.03
C VAL A 239 8.76 -3.32 10.49
N THR A 240 8.13 -3.65 9.38
CA THR A 240 6.90 -2.95 8.97
C THR A 240 5.68 -3.55 9.70
N SER A 241 4.51 -2.94 9.51
CA SER A 241 3.27 -3.34 10.19
C SER A 241 2.36 -4.23 9.34
N SER A 242 2.93 -4.82 8.29
CA SER A 242 2.27 -5.73 7.36
C SER A 242 3.08 -7.02 7.19
N ASN A 243 2.41 -8.06 6.72
CA ASN A 243 3.10 -9.26 6.27
C ASN A 243 3.67 -9.04 4.87
N THR A 244 4.97 -9.29 4.73
CA THR A 244 5.74 -9.15 3.48
C THR A 244 5.99 -10.50 2.80
N VAL A 245 5.67 -11.61 3.48
CA VAL A 245 5.75 -12.98 2.95
C VAL A 245 4.73 -13.26 1.85
N ALA A 246 5.00 -14.27 1.02
CA ALA A 246 4.19 -14.57 -0.17
C ALA A 246 2.74 -14.95 0.14
N ALA A 247 2.48 -15.61 1.27
CA ALA A 247 1.12 -15.96 1.70
C ALA A 247 0.22 -14.73 1.90
N ALA A 248 0.82 -13.56 2.19
CA ALA A 248 0.08 -12.31 2.32
C ALA A 248 -0.58 -11.87 1.00
N ALA A 249 -0.11 -12.36 -0.16
CA ALA A 249 -0.73 -12.11 -1.44
C ALA A 249 -2.18 -12.61 -1.48
N ALA A 250 -2.47 -13.75 -0.87
CA ALA A 250 -3.82 -14.31 -0.81
C ALA A 250 -4.77 -13.40 -0.02
N VAL A 251 -4.48 -13.16 1.25
CA VAL A 251 -5.34 -12.35 2.15
C VAL A 251 -5.38 -10.87 1.79
N GLY A 252 -4.32 -10.36 1.16
CA GLY A 252 -4.17 -8.97 0.76
C GLY A 252 -4.83 -8.61 -0.58
N SER A 253 -5.34 -9.61 -1.30
CA SER A 253 -6.04 -9.42 -2.59
C SER A 253 -7.37 -10.17 -2.72
N GLY A 254 -7.69 -11.06 -1.77
CA GLY A 254 -8.93 -11.84 -1.77
C GLY A 254 -8.89 -13.07 -2.68
N VAL A 255 -7.71 -13.63 -2.95
CA VAL A 255 -7.56 -14.87 -3.74
C VAL A 255 -7.25 -16.08 -2.86
N GLY A 256 -7.63 -17.27 -3.31
CA GLY A 256 -7.32 -18.51 -2.60
C GLY A 256 -5.81 -18.83 -2.59
N PRO A 257 -5.23 -19.35 -1.49
CA PRO A 257 -3.79 -19.63 -1.40
C PRO A 257 -3.32 -20.66 -2.44
N GLU A 258 -4.17 -21.63 -2.80
CA GLU A 258 -3.87 -22.64 -3.83
C GLU A 258 -3.69 -22.03 -5.23
N THR A 259 -4.16 -20.80 -5.43
CA THR A 259 -4.01 -20.10 -6.71
C THR A 259 -2.64 -19.46 -6.90
N LEU A 260 -1.81 -19.38 -5.84
CA LEU A 260 -0.46 -18.83 -5.88
C LEU A 260 0.51 -19.88 -6.44
N GLY A 261 0.67 -19.91 -7.77
CA GLY A 261 1.32 -21.01 -8.49
C GLY A 261 2.85 -21.05 -8.43
N TYR A 262 3.51 -19.90 -8.24
CA TYR A 262 4.97 -19.82 -8.07
C TYR A 262 5.35 -18.63 -7.20
N VAL A 263 6.35 -18.81 -6.32
CA VAL A 263 6.92 -17.76 -5.49
C VAL A 263 8.37 -17.51 -5.90
N LEU A 264 8.64 -16.29 -6.35
CA LEU A 264 9.98 -15.82 -6.71
C LEU A 264 10.54 -14.93 -5.60
N GLY A 265 11.51 -15.45 -4.86
CA GLY A 265 12.27 -14.68 -3.88
C GLY A 265 13.39 -13.89 -4.56
N ILE A 266 13.40 -12.57 -4.35
CA ILE A 266 14.45 -11.68 -4.86
C ILE A 266 15.47 -11.42 -3.75
N THR A 267 16.73 -11.71 -4.04
CA THR A 267 17.86 -11.56 -3.12
C THR A 267 18.94 -10.73 -3.79
N LYS A 268 19.46 -9.72 -3.08
CA LYS A 268 20.63 -8.96 -3.51
C LYS A 268 21.90 -9.69 -3.07
N ALA A 269 22.97 -9.59 -3.87
CA ALA A 269 24.28 -10.22 -3.61
C ALA A 269 24.95 -9.77 -2.29
N TYR A 270 24.48 -8.67 -1.72
CA TYR A 270 24.88 -8.14 -0.42
C TYR A 270 23.62 -7.64 0.32
N THR A 271 23.69 -7.51 1.63
CA THR A 271 22.56 -7.05 2.45
C THR A 271 22.57 -5.54 2.64
N THR A 272 21.39 -4.93 2.57
CA THR A 272 21.17 -3.51 2.89
C THR A 272 19.95 -3.39 3.79
N ARG A 273 19.96 -2.41 4.70
CA ARG A 273 18.83 -2.11 5.59
C ARG A 273 18.58 -0.61 5.60
N VAL A 274 17.31 -0.24 5.41
CA VAL A 274 16.83 1.13 5.57
C VAL A 274 16.09 1.21 6.91
N GLY A 275 16.53 2.09 7.81
CA GLY A 275 16.01 2.22 9.18
C GLY A 275 16.91 1.55 10.23
N SER A 276 16.49 1.63 11.48
CA SER A 276 17.23 1.08 12.63
C SER A 276 17.00 -0.43 12.76
N GLY A 277 17.74 -1.07 13.66
CA GLY A 277 17.61 -2.50 13.98
C GLY A 277 18.79 -3.35 13.50
N PRO A 278 18.91 -4.58 14.01
CA PRO A 278 19.96 -5.53 13.64
C PRO A 278 19.82 -6.03 12.19
#